data_AF-A0A1I2UNG1-F1
#
_entry.id   AF-A0A1I2UNG1-F1
#
_cell.length_a   1.000
_cell.length_b   1.000
_cell.length_c   1.000
_cell.angle_alpha   90.00
_cell.angle_beta   90.00
_cell.angle_gamma   90.00
#
_symmetry.space_group_name_H-M   'P 1'
#
loop_
_entity.id
_entity.type
_entity.pdbx_description
1 polymer ?
#
loop_
_entity_poly.entity_id
_entity_poly.type
_entity_poly.pdbx_seq_one_letter_code
_entity_poly.pdbx_strand_id
1 'polypeptide(L)' 'MLLAAKSVGVESCWVNFFDPDKVKEAFNLPENENVLTFVDLGYAADGAGPLANHDSRKSLEETVSYI' A
#
# COMPACT_ATOMS: atom_id res chain seq x y z
N MET A 1 0.06 -9.38 -2.55
CA MET A 1 1.01 -8.83 -3.53
C MET A 1 2.28 -8.29 -2.88
N LEU A 2 2.21 -7.37 -1.91
CA LEU A 2 3.41 -6.74 -1.30
C LEU A 2 4.42 -7.75 -0.72
N LEU A 3 3.97 -8.74 0.06
CA LEU A 3 4.86 -9.77 0.61
C LEU A 3 5.57 -10.60 -0.48
N ALA A 4 4.87 -10.88 -1.58
CA ALA A 4 5.44 -11.60 -2.70
C ALA A 4 6.47 -10.73 -3.45
N ALA A 5 6.18 -9.45 -3.69
CA ALA A 5 7.14 -8.50 -4.25
C ALA A 5 8.42 -8.46 -3.41
N LYS A 6 8.28 -8.31 -2.09
CA LYS A 6 9.43 -8.31 -1.17
C LYS A 6 10.23 -9.62 -1.23
N SER A 7 9.55 -10.77 -1.31
CA SER A 7 10.22 -12.08 -1.38
C SER A 7 11.09 -12.25 -2.63
N VAL A 8 10.82 -11.51 -3.69
CA VAL A 8 11.61 -11.52 -4.94
C VAL A 8 12.51 -10.30 -5.07
N GLY A 9 12.71 -9.53 -3.99
CA GLY A 9 13.60 -8.37 -3.97
C GLY A 9 13.04 -7.10 -4.63
N VAL A 10 11.73 -7.05 -4.86
CA VAL A 10 11.02 -5.87 -5.38
C VAL A 10 10.39 -5.10 -4.22
N GLU A 11 10.63 -3.79 -4.17
CA GLU A 11 9.98 -2.90 -3.21
C GLU A 11 8.59 -2.49 -3.70
N SER A 12 7.73 -2.13 -2.75
CA SER A 12 6.34 -1.78 -3.04
C SER A 12 5.76 -0.84 -1.98
N CYS A 13 4.91 0.08 -2.39
CA CYS A 13 4.15 0.99 -1.55
C CYS A 13 2.65 0.84 -1.80
N TRP A 14 1.88 0.68 -0.72
CA TRP A 14 0.43 0.79 -0.79
C TRP A 14 0.05 2.27 -0.78
N VAL A 15 -0.61 2.73 -1.84
CA VAL A 15 -1.06 4.13 -1.96
C VAL A 15 -2.58 4.19 -1.94
N ASN A 16 -3.11 4.97 -1.01
CA ASN A 16 -4.52 5.32 -0.91
C ASN A 16 -4.77 6.84 -0.96
N PHE A 17 -3.71 7.65 -1.07
CA PHE A 17 -3.81 9.10 -1.12
C PHE A 17 -3.94 9.58 -2.57
N PHE A 18 -5.14 9.46 -3.12
CA PHE A 18 -5.51 9.94 -4.44
C PHE A 18 -7.00 10.33 -4.47
N ASP A 19 -7.41 10.98 -5.54
CA ASP A 19 -8.80 11.36 -5.80
C ASP A 19 -9.49 10.24 -6.62
N PRO A 20 -10.43 9.47 -6.04
CA PRO A 20 -11.04 8.34 -6.74
C PRO A 20 -11.81 8.73 -8.00
N ASP A 21 -12.44 9.91 -8.02
CA ASP A 21 -13.26 10.34 -9.16
C ASP A 21 -12.36 10.69 -10.35
N LYS A 22 -11.25 11.39 -10.10
CA LYS A 22 -10.23 11.66 -11.15
C LYS A 22 -9.61 10.38 -11.70
N VAL A 23 -9.42 9.38 -10.84
CA VAL A 23 -8.88 8.08 -11.26
C VAL A 23 -9.90 7.32 -12.12
N LYS A 24 -11.17 7.29 -11.73
CA LYS A 24 -12.23 6.67 -12.55
C LYS A 24 -12.30 7.29 -13.95
N GLU A 25 -12.25 8.62 -14.02
CA GLU A 25 -12.22 9.35 -15.29
C GLU A 25 -10.97 8.98 -16.12
N ALA A 26 -9.79 9.05 -15.50
CA ALA A 26 -8.51 8.82 -16.18
C ALA A 26 -8.37 7.39 -16.76
N PHE A 27 -8.93 6.39 -16.07
CA PHE A 27 -8.88 4.99 -16.51
C PHE A 27 -10.18 4.53 -17.20
N ASN A 28 -11.16 5.42 -17.37
CA ASN A 28 -12.47 5.12 -17.95
C ASN A 28 -13.14 3.89 -17.28
N LEU A 29 -13.17 3.90 -15.95
CA LEU A 29 -13.74 2.80 -15.17
C LEU A 29 -15.28 2.81 -15.22
N PRO A 30 -15.93 1.63 -15.19
CA PRO A 30 -17.37 1.53 -15.02
C PRO A 30 -17.85 2.21 -13.73
N GLU A 31 -19.09 2.71 -13.73
CA GLU A 31 -19.68 3.39 -12.56
C GLU A 31 -19.69 2.52 -11.29
N ASN A 32 -19.84 1.20 -11.46
CA ASN A 32 -19.88 0.22 -10.38
C ASN A 32 -18.49 -0.23 -9.89
N GLU A 33 -17.41 0.33 -10.43
CA GLU A 33 -16.04 0.04 -10.01
C GLU A 33 -15.43 1.24 -9.28
N ASN A 34 -14.57 0.97 -8.29
CA ASN A 34 -13.83 1.97 -7.54
C ASN A 34 -12.40 1.49 -7.39
N VAL A 35 -11.43 2.39 -7.56
CA VAL A 35 -10.04 2.09 -7.22
C VAL A 35 -9.89 2.15 -5.71
N LEU A 36 -9.59 1.00 -5.10
CA LEU A 36 -9.34 0.89 -3.66
C LEU A 36 -7.91 1.35 -3.30
N THR A 37 -6.95 1.03 -4.16
CA THR A 37 -5.53 1.30 -3.92
C THR A 37 -4.75 1.26 -5.23
N PHE A 38 -3.66 2.02 -5.28
CA PHE A 38 -2.55 1.73 -6.18
C PHE A 38 -1.43 1.04 -5.41
N VAL A 39 -0.72 0.14 -6.08
CA VAL A 39 0.49 -0.45 -5.55
C VAL A 39 1.60 -0.21 -6.56
N ASP A 40 2.56 0.64 -6.20
CA ASP A 40 3.77 0.76 -6.98
C ASP A 40 4.68 -0.46 -6.75
N LEU A 41 5.47 -0.81 -7.76
CA LEU A 41 6.41 -1.92 -7.74
C LEU A 41 7.69 -1.47 -8.43
N GLY A 42 8.83 -1.72 -7.80
CA GLY A 42 10.11 -1.36 -8.39
C GLY A 42 11.29 -1.58 -7.45
N TYR A 43 12.40 -0.92 -7.79
CA TYR A 43 13.59 -0.88 -6.95
C TYR A 43 13.72 0.51 -6.36
N ALA A 44 13.98 0.59 -5.05
CA ALA A 44 14.12 1.87 -4.35
C ALA A 44 15.31 2.66 -4.92
N ALA A 45 15.10 3.97 -5.12
CA ALA A 45 16.19 4.89 -5.41
C ALA A 45 17.10 5.07 -4.19
N ASP A 46 18.33 5.53 -4.40
CA ASP A 46 19.26 5.80 -3.31
C ASP A 46 18.67 6.80 -2.31
N GLY A 47 18.72 6.45 -1.02
CA GLY A 47 18.15 7.26 0.07
C GLY A 47 16.63 7.20 0.19
N ALA A 48 15.93 6.46 -0.68
CA ALA A 48 14.50 6.19 -0.51
C ALA A 48 14.29 5.14 0.59
N GLY A 49 13.23 5.34 1.36
CA GLY A 49 12.87 4.46 2.47
C GLY A 49 11.47 4.78 2.97
N PRO A 50 10.93 3.95 3.87
CA PRO A 50 9.60 4.17 4.39
C PRO A 50 9.61 5.34 5.40
N LEU A 51 8.41 5.83 5.73
CA LEU A 51 8.26 6.89 6.74
C LEU A 51 8.74 6.42 8.13
N ALA A 52 9.10 7.36 9.01
CA ALA A 52 9.66 7.07 10.33
C ALA A 52 8.79 6.15 11.21
N ASN A 53 7.47 6.13 10.99
CA ASN A 53 6.53 5.29 11.73
C ASN A 53 6.30 3.92 11.08
N HIS A 54 7.07 3.53 10.06
CA HIS A 54 6.87 2.29 9.31
C HIS A 54 6.89 1.04 10.19
N ASP A 55 7.70 1.03 11.24
CA ASP A 55 7.84 -0.10 12.16
C ASP A 55 7.04 0.10 13.45
N SER A 56 6.34 1.23 13.59
CA SER A 56 5.49 1.49 14.74
C SER A 56 4.25 0.59 14.69
N ARG A 57 4.14 -0.33 15.65
CA ARG A 57 2.98 -1.24 15.79
C ARG A 57 2.45 -1.15 17.21
N LYS A 58 1.15 -1.38 17.35
CA LYS A 58 0.51 -1.60 18.66
C LYS A 58 1.11 -2.83 19.33
N SER A 59 1.07 -2.89 20.66
CA SER A 59 1.51 -4.08 21.37
C SER A 59 0.56 -5.25 21.11
N LEU A 60 1.00 -6.48 21.38
CA LEU A 60 0.15 -7.67 21.17
C LEU A 60 -1.07 -7.65 22.10
N GLU A 61 -0.91 -7.15 23.32
CA GLU A 61 -1.98 -7.04 24.32
C GLU A 61 -3.12 -6.13 23.85
N GLU A 62 -2.86 -5.19 22.93
CA GLU A 62 -3.89 -4.34 22.34
C GLU A 62 -4.67 -5.01 21.19
N THR A 63 -4.15 -6.12 20.64
CA THR A 63 -4.67 -6.70 19.39
C THR A 63 -4.93 -8.22 19.46
N VAL A 64 -4.54 -8.89 20.55
CA VAL A 64 -4.64 -10.34 20.73
C VAL A 64 -5.26 -10.66 22.09
N SER A 65 -6.26 -11.55 22.07
CA SER A 65 -6.86 -12.14 23.28
C SER A 65 -6.75 -13.66 23.22
N TYR A 66 -6.31 -14.28 24.32
CA TYR A 66 -6.33 -15.73 24.49
C TYR A 66 -7.66 -16.11 25.16
N ILE A 67 -8.37 -17.09 24.59
CA ILE A 67 -9.70 -17.54 25.02
C ILE A 67 -9.60 -18.99 25.49
#